data_AF-A0A7C5I5S6-F1
#
_entry.id   AF-A0A7C5I5S6-F1
#
_cell.length_a   1.000
_cell.length_b   1.000
_cell.length_c   1.000
_cell.angle_alpha   90.00
_cell.angle_beta   90.00
_cell.angle_gamma   90.00
#
_symmetry.space_group_name_H-M   'P 1'
#
loop_
_entity.id
_entity.type
_entity.pdbx_description
1 polymer ?
#
loop_
_entity_poly.entity_id
_entity_poly.type
_entity_poly.pdbx_seq_one_letter_code
_entity_poly.pdbx_strand_id
1 'polypeptide(L)' 'MDKEIIKGKILDLASVHPIRRSLMKDILESYNLTWDDIDDMVQKGELKEVFHNGEIFYVCKTTH' A
#
# COMPACT_ATOMS: atom_id res chain seq x y z
N MET A 1 -10.66 15.05 0.19
CA MET A 1 -10.27 13.92 -0.68
C MET A 1 -10.64 12.65 0.05
N ASP A 2 -11.51 11.85 -0.53
CA ASP A 2 -11.99 10.61 0.07
C ASP A 2 -10.86 9.60 0.17
N LYS A 3 -10.71 9.00 1.36
CA LYS A 3 -9.67 7.99 1.64
C LYS A 3 -9.71 6.84 0.63
N GLU A 4 -10.90 6.48 0.15
CA GLU A 4 -11.11 5.44 -0.86
C GLU A 4 -10.41 5.74 -2.20
N ILE A 5 -10.40 7.00 -2.64
CA ILE A 5 -9.72 7.39 -3.89
C ILE A 5 -8.21 7.19 -3.74
N ILE A 6 -7.65 7.51 -2.57
CA ILE A 6 -6.22 7.35 -2.31
C ILE A 6 -5.85 5.87 -2.17
N LYS A 7 -6.66 5.06 -1.47
CA LYS A 7 -6.50 3.60 -1.42
C LYS A 7 -6.49 3.00 -2.83
N GLY A 8 -7.41 3.41 -3.70
CA GLY A 8 -7.44 3.00 -5.10
C GLY A 8 -6.17 3.36 -5.88
N LYS A 9 -5.63 4.58 -5.67
CA LYS A 9 -4.35 4.99 -6.27
C LYS A 9 -3.15 4.20 -5.75
N ILE A 10 -3.14 3.85 -4.46
CA ILE A 10 -2.10 3.00 -3.87
C ILE A 10 -2.14 1.61 -4.49
N LEU A 11 -3.33 1.04 -4.68
CA LEU A 11 -3.49 -0.27 -5.32
C LEU A 11 -3.06 -0.25 -6.79
N ASP A 12 -3.43 0.79 -7.54
CA ASP A 12 -3.01 0.98 -8.93
C ASP A 12 -1.48 1.04 -9.03
N LEU A 13 -0.84 1.87 -8.19
CA LEU A 13 0.61 1.97 -8.11
C LEU A 13 1.25 0.63 -7.72
N ALA A 14 0.71 -0.05 -6.71
CA ALA A 14 1.19 -1.34 -6.21
C ALA A 14 0.96 -2.50 -7.20
N SER A 15 0.04 -2.34 -8.17
CA SER A 15 -0.24 -3.30 -9.23
C SER A 15 0.79 -3.24 -10.35
N VAL A 16 1.43 -2.09 -10.55
CA VAL A 16 2.49 -1.92 -11.56
C VAL A 16 3.87 -2.15 -10.94
N HIS A 17 4.11 -1.64 -9.72
CA HIS A 17 5.40 -1.71 -9.06
C HIS A 17 5.29 -1.93 -7.54
N PRO A 18 6.24 -2.67 -6.92
CA PRO A 18 6.31 -2.76 -5.47
C PRO A 18 6.57 -1.39 -4.81
N ILE A 19 5.70 -1.01 -3.87
CA ILE A 19 5.83 0.24 -3.12
C ILE A 19 6.73 0.00 -1.91
N ARG A 20 7.85 0.71 -1.82
CA ARG A 20 8.72 0.68 -0.63
C ARG A 20 8.00 1.24 0.59
N ARG A 21 8.26 0.69 1.77
CA ARG A 21 7.71 1.21 3.04
C ARG A 21 7.99 2.70 3.25
N SER A 22 9.17 3.18 2.85
CA SER A 22 9.52 4.60 2.93
C SER A 22 8.62 5.47 2.05
N LEU A 23 8.32 5.04 0.83
CA LEU A 23 7.40 5.74 -0.08
C LEU A 23 5.96 5.64 0.43
N MET A 24 5.56 4.48 0.94
CA MET A 24 4.24 4.29 1.55
C MET A 24 4.06 5.26 2.72
N LYS A 25 5.06 5.43 3.58
CA LYS A 25 5.03 6.39 4.69
C LYS A 25 4.79 7.82 4.19
N ASP A 26 5.46 8.23 3.13
CA ASP A 26 5.34 9.57 2.54
C ASP A 26 3.94 9.83 1.97
N ILE A 27 3.37 8.81 1.31
CA ILE A 27 1.97 8.81 0.84
C ILE A 27 1.02 8.92 2.04
N LEU A 28 1.22 8.11 3.08
CA LEU A 28 0.38 8.13 4.27
C LEU A 28 0.36 9.51 4.95
N GLU A 29 1.53 10.13 5.10
CA GLU A 29 1.66 11.48 5.66
C GLU A 29 1.02 12.54 4.74
N SER A 30 1.23 12.46 3.43
CA SER A 30 0.67 13.40 2.46
C SER A 30 -0.87 13.35 2.39
N TYR A 31 -1.46 12.18 2.61
CA TYR A 31 -2.90 11.97 2.48
C TYR A 31 -3.63 11.80 3.82
N ASN A 32 -2.95 12.04 4.95
CA ASN A 32 -3.49 11.89 6.30
C ASN A 32 -4.13 10.50 6.53
N LEU A 33 -3.47 9.48 5.98
CA LEU A 33 -3.79 8.06 6.15
C LEU A 33 -2.90 7.48 7.25
N THR A 34 -3.35 6.38 7.82
CA THR A 34 -2.63 5.69 8.89
C THR A 34 -2.16 4.32 8.44
N TRP A 35 -1.20 3.73 9.16
CA TRP A 35 -0.82 2.34 8.93
C TRP A 35 -1.99 1.37 9.15
N ASP A 36 -2.98 1.75 9.97
CA ASP A 36 -4.23 1.00 10.14
C ASP A 36 -5.01 0.88 8.83
N ASP A 37 -5.04 1.95 8.02
CA ASP A 37 -5.66 1.93 6.70
C ASP A 37 -4.94 0.95 5.74
N ILE A 38 -3.62 0.75 5.89
CA ILE A 38 -2.83 -0.21 5.11
C ILE A 38 -3.00 -1.63 5.65
N ASP A 39 -3.03 -1.80 6.96
CA ASP A 39 -3.28 -3.09 7.60
C ASP A 39 -4.65 -3.64 7.17
N ASP A 40 -5.69 -2.81 7.18
CA ASP A 40 -7.01 -3.14 6.65
C ASP A 40 -6.95 -3.67 5.20
N MET A 41 -6.19 -3.01 4.33
CA MET A 41 -6.00 -3.46 2.93
C MET A 41 -5.22 -4.77 2.82
N VAL A 42 -4.24 -4.99 3.71
CA VAL A 42 -3.48 -6.24 3.77
C VAL A 42 -4.36 -7.39 4.29
N GLN A 43 -5.16 -7.13 5.32
CA GLN A 43 -6.11 -8.08 5.90
C GLN A 43 -7.21 -8.47 4.91
N LYS A 44 -7.73 -7.50 4.14
CA LYS A 44 -8.67 -7.73 3.04
C LYS A 44 -8.04 -8.47 1.86
N GLY A 45 -6.71 -8.61 1.84
CA GLY A 45 -5.99 -9.28 0.78
C GLY A 45 -5.88 -8.44 -0.49
N GLU A 46 -6.03 -7.12 -0.40
CA GLU A 46 -5.81 -6.18 -1.51
C GLU A 46 -4.31 -5.85 -1.65
N LEU A 47 -3.62 -5.73 -0.52
CA LEU A 47 -2.17 -5.55 -0.45
C LEU A 47 -1.49 -6.77 0.17
N LYS A 48 -0.20 -6.93 -0.14
CA LYS A 48 0.68 -7.90 0.50
C LYS A 48 1.97 -7.22 0.91
N GLU A 49 2.33 -7.35 2.18
CA GLU A 49 3.64 -6.98 2.66
C GLU A 49 4.67 -8.07 2.28
N VAL A 50 5.79 -7.64 1.70
CA VAL A 50 6.88 -8.50 1.22
C VAL A 50 8.19 -7.94 1.74
N PHE A 51 8.95 -8.77 2.44
CA PHE A 51 10.30 -8.44 2.84
C PHE A 51 11.29 -8.90 1.78
N HIS A 52 12.09 -7.99 1.24
CA HIS A 52 13.11 -8.30 0.25
C HIS A 52 14.36 -7.45 0.48
N ASN A 53 15.52 -8.10 0.52
CA ASN A 53 16.82 -7.43 0.64
C ASN A 53 16.94 -6.44 1.83
N GLY A 54 16.34 -6.76 2.98
CA GLY A 54 16.37 -5.88 4.16
C GLY A 54 15.31 -4.77 4.15
N GLU A 55 14.56 -4.61 3.05
CA GLU A 55 13.51 -3.60 2.89
C GLU A 55 12.12 -4.24 2.86
N ILE A 56 11.13 -3.48 3.32
CA ILE A 56 9.70 -3.86 3.27
C ILE A 56 9.07 -3.21 2.03
N PHE A 57 8.36 -4.02 1.27
CA PHE A 57 7.62 -3.62 0.08
C PHE A 57 6.15 -4.02 0.22
N TYR A 58 5.27 -3.20 -0.33
CA TYR A 58 3.84 -3.47 -0.44
C TYR A 58 3.52 -3.68 -1.91
N VAL A 59 3.00 -4.86 -2.24
CA VAL A 59 2.59 -5.22 -3.61
C VAL A 59 1.08 -5.44 -3.65
N CYS A 60 0.45 -5.09 -4.76
CA CYS A 60 -0.96 -5.42 -4.96
C CYS A 60 -1.09 -6.94 -5.07
N LYS A 61 -1.96 -7.52 -4.25
CA LYS A 61 -2.29 -8.93 -4.35
C LYS A 61 -3.41 -9.07 -5.37
N THR A 62 -3.07 -8.81 -6.64
CA THR A 62 -3.93 -9.18 -7.76
C THR A 62 -4.08 -10.69 -7.76
N THR A 63 -5.27 -11.15 -7.39
CA THR A 63 -5.67 -12.54 -7.46
C THR A 63 -6.10 -12.77 -8.91
N HIS A 64 -5.25 -13.40 -9.71
CA HIS A 64 -5.70 -14.12 -10.90
C HIS A 64 -6.18 -15.51 -10.50
#